data_AF-A0A101FEV5-F1
#
_entry.id   AF-A0A101FEV5-F1
#
_cell.length_a   1.000
_cell.length_b   1.000
_cell.length_c   1.000
_cell.angle_alpha   90.00
_cell.angle_beta   90.00
_cell.angle_gamma   90.00
#
_symmetry.space_group_name_H-M   'P 1'
#
loop_
_entity.id
_entity.type
_entity.pdbx_description
1 polymer ?
#
loop_
_entity_poly.entity_id
_entity_poly.type
_entity_poly.pdbx_seq_one_letter_code
_entity_poly.pdbx_strand_id
1 'polypeptide(L)'
;EAICYGAAMGIRLLSILTIFCLAAAVVHPDRFLSLFSSFAYKSALVVSLATRMLPAAARELAKARVMLQMRGVDYTAGNLKERLKKYSWLLDILLLSSLEGALQTAEAMQARAFGSGPRTRYRRELWRPRDLLCLASCCLALAFSFYAKVKGYADYNYYPQLGALMPHPSSPVLLGIILANLALPSLLNWGWKRCPYLRSKI
;
A
#
# COMPACT_ATOMS: atom_id res chain seq x y z
N GLU A 1 1.71 5.30 37.27
CA GLU A 1 2.62 4.57 36.35
C GLU A 1 1.86 3.76 35.29
N ALA A 2 0.97 2.83 35.66
CA ALA A 2 0.17 2.04 34.71
C ALA A 2 -0.65 2.88 33.71
N ILE A 3 -1.25 4.00 34.16
CA ILE A 3 -2.01 4.92 33.28
C ILE A 3 -1.09 5.59 32.24
N CYS A 4 0.14 5.98 32.65
CA CYS A 4 1.11 6.60 31.76
C CYS A 4 1.67 5.61 30.73
N TYR A 5 1.92 4.37 31.15
CA TYR A 5 2.29 3.27 30.26
C TYR A 5 1.17 2.96 29.25
N GLY A 6 -0.08 2.87 29.73
CA GLY A 6 -1.24 2.69 28.87
C GLY A 6 -1.40 3.81 27.85
N ALA A 7 -1.21 5.07 28.26
CA ALA A 7 -1.26 6.22 27.36
C ALA A 7 -0.14 6.17 26.30
N ALA A 8 1.10 5.87 26.69
CA ALA A 8 2.23 5.78 25.76
C ALA A 8 2.05 4.63 24.74
N MET A 9 1.60 3.46 25.20
CA MET A 9 1.32 2.34 24.30
C MET A 9 0.12 2.64 23.38
N GLY A 10 -0.89 3.35 23.89
CA GLY A 10 -2.02 3.85 23.09
C GLY A 10 -1.57 4.78 21.97
N ILE A 11 -0.71 5.76 22.26
CA ILE A 11 -0.14 6.66 21.24
C ILE A 11 0.66 5.88 20.19
N ARG A 12 1.41 4.85 20.60
CA ARG A 12 2.15 3.98 19.68
C ARG A 12 1.21 3.19 18.75
N LEU A 13 0.10 2.67 19.24
CA LEU A 13 -0.88 1.99 18.40
C LEU A 13 -1.55 2.96 17.41
N LEU A 14 -1.92 4.16 17.87
CA LEU A 14 -2.50 5.20 17.02
C LEU A 14 -1.53 5.64 15.91
N SER A 15 -0.23 5.77 16.21
CA SER A 15 0.76 6.14 15.20
C SER A 15 0.90 5.05 14.13
N ILE A 16 0.94 3.77 14.51
CA ILE A 16 0.99 2.65 13.56
C ILE A 16 -0.26 2.62 12.67
N LEU A 17 -1.45 2.76 13.27
CA LEU A 17 -2.72 2.80 12.52
C LEU A 17 -2.76 3.97 11.55
N THR A 18 -2.30 5.15 11.97
CA THR A 18 -2.27 6.34 11.12
C THR A 18 -1.37 6.15 9.92
N ILE A 19 -0.16 5.60 10.11
CA ILE A 19 0.77 5.30 9.01
C ILE A 19 0.16 4.28 8.04
N PHE A 20 -0.50 3.24 8.55
CA PHE A 20 -1.14 2.23 7.72
C PHE A 20 -2.30 2.80 6.89
N CYS A 21 -3.17 3.61 7.51
CA CYS A 21 -4.26 4.29 6.80
C CYS A 21 -3.74 5.25 5.71
N LEU A 22 -2.69 6.02 6.00
CA LEU A 22 -2.05 6.90 5.01
C LEU A 22 -1.44 6.10 3.85
N ALA A 23 -0.78 4.98 4.16
CA ALA A 23 -0.22 4.09 3.14
C ALA A 23 -1.33 3.54 2.23
N ALA A 24 -2.43 3.05 2.81
CA ALA A 24 -3.57 2.52 2.05
C ALA A 24 -4.26 3.59 1.19
N ALA A 25 -4.32 4.85 1.65
CA ALA A 25 -4.97 5.94 0.91
C ALA A 25 -4.10 6.51 -0.23
N VAL A 26 -2.78 6.58 -0.05
CA VAL A 26 -1.86 7.23 -1.01
C VAL A 26 -1.26 6.23 -2.00
N VAL A 27 -1.03 4.98 -1.60
CA VAL A 27 -0.37 3.99 -2.46
C VAL A 27 -1.42 3.30 -3.34
N HIS A 28 -1.43 3.64 -4.63
CA HIS A 28 -2.21 2.88 -5.59
C HIS A 28 -1.66 1.44 -5.69
N PRO A 29 -2.53 0.41 -5.61
CA PRO A 29 -2.10 -1.00 -5.63
C PRO A 29 -1.29 -1.33 -6.90
N ASP A 30 -1.66 -0.75 -8.05
CA ASP A 30 -0.94 -0.96 -9.31
C ASP A 30 0.50 -0.46 -9.28
N ARG A 31 0.81 0.62 -8.52
CA ARG A 31 2.18 1.13 -8.35
C ARG A 31 3.00 0.26 -7.41
N PHE A 32 2.38 -0.30 -6.38
CA PHE A 32 3.05 -1.24 -5.50
C PHE A 32 3.44 -2.50 -6.28
N LEU A 33 2.53 -3.02 -7.09
CA LEU A 33 2.75 -4.23 -7.89
C LEU A 33 3.77 -4.01 -9.02
N SER A 34 3.88 -2.79 -9.56
CA SER A 34 4.92 -2.46 -10.54
C SER A 34 6.33 -2.41 -9.92
N LEU A 35 6.49 -2.17 -8.63
CA LEU A 35 7.82 -2.28 -7.98
C LEU A 35 8.29 -3.73 -7.92
N PHE A 36 7.39 -4.66 -7.58
CA PHE A 36 7.68 -6.11 -7.61
C PHE A 36 7.85 -6.65 -9.04
N SER A 37 7.33 -5.96 -10.04
CA SER A 37 7.46 -6.36 -11.44
C SER A 37 8.89 -6.38 -11.98
N SER A 38 9.81 -5.67 -11.31
CA SER A 38 11.20 -5.59 -11.74
C SER A 38 11.95 -6.92 -11.56
N PHE A 39 11.53 -7.76 -10.61
CA PHE A 39 12.20 -9.02 -10.31
C PHE A 39 11.80 -10.16 -11.26
N ALA A 40 10.57 -10.13 -11.80
CA ALA A 40 10.11 -11.09 -12.81
C ALA A 40 9.00 -10.51 -13.71
N TYR A 41 9.31 -10.35 -15.00
CA TYR A 41 8.40 -9.74 -15.97
C TYR A 41 7.10 -10.54 -16.20
N LYS A 42 7.18 -11.88 -16.20
CA LYS A 42 6.01 -12.74 -16.44
C LYS A 42 5.02 -12.68 -15.29
N SER A 43 5.49 -12.70 -14.04
CA SER A 43 4.62 -12.59 -12.86
C SER A 43 3.98 -11.21 -12.78
N ALA A 44 4.73 -10.15 -13.08
CA ALA A 44 4.20 -8.79 -13.17
C ALA A 44 3.02 -8.65 -14.13
N LEU A 45 3.13 -9.28 -15.30
CA LEU A 45 2.10 -9.25 -16.32
C LEU A 45 0.83 -9.92 -15.78
N VAL A 46 0.94 -11.13 -15.23
CA VAL A 46 -0.20 -11.86 -14.64
C VAL A 46 -0.86 -11.04 -13.54
N VAL A 47 -0.07 -10.43 -12.66
CA VAL A 47 -0.56 -9.57 -11.58
C VAL A 47 -1.30 -8.35 -12.14
N SER A 48 -0.77 -7.68 -13.17
CA SER A 48 -1.42 -6.51 -13.79
C SER A 48 -2.73 -6.87 -14.51
N LEU A 49 -2.79 -8.06 -15.12
CA LEU A 49 -4.03 -8.61 -15.68
C LEU A 49 -5.04 -8.89 -14.57
N ALA A 50 -4.61 -9.52 -13.47
CA ALA A 50 -5.45 -9.82 -12.33
C ALA A 50 -6.02 -8.55 -11.68
N THR A 51 -5.22 -7.50 -11.45
CA THR A 51 -5.74 -6.25 -10.86
C THR A 51 -6.76 -5.55 -11.73
N ARG A 52 -6.61 -5.61 -13.06
CA ARG A 52 -7.62 -5.12 -14.00
C ARG A 52 -8.88 -6.00 -14.02
N MET A 53 -8.75 -7.32 -13.88
CA MET A 53 -9.86 -8.26 -13.91
C MET A 53 -10.72 -8.19 -12.64
N LEU A 54 -10.15 -7.88 -11.47
CA LEU A 54 -10.90 -7.73 -10.21
C LEU A 54 -12.10 -6.77 -10.30
N PRO A 55 -11.96 -5.49 -10.72
CA PRO A 55 -13.10 -4.57 -10.85
C PRO A 55 -14.02 -4.93 -12.01
N ALA A 56 -13.56 -5.67 -13.03
CA ALA A 56 -14.43 -6.19 -14.08
C ALA A 56 -15.34 -7.31 -13.54
N ALA A 57 -14.75 -8.30 -12.86
CA ALA A 57 -15.47 -9.40 -12.22
C ALA A 57 -16.47 -8.90 -11.17
N ALA A 58 -16.13 -7.88 -10.38
CA ALA A 58 -17.06 -7.28 -9.42
C ALA A 58 -18.31 -6.67 -10.11
N ARG A 59 -18.12 -6.02 -11.26
CA ARG A 59 -19.23 -5.46 -12.05
C ARG A 59 -20.08 -6.54 -12.69
N GLU A 60 -19.46 -7.61 -13.20
CA GLU A 60 -20.17 -8.76 -13.74
C GLU A 60 -20.97 -9.50 -12.67
N LEU A 61 -20.39 -9.72 -11.49
CA LEU A 61 -21.08 -10.30 -10.35
C LEU A 61 -22.30 -9.47 -9.95
N ALA A 62 -22.18 -8.14 -9.92
CA ALA A 62 -23.31 -7.26 -9.61
C ALA A 62 -24.43 -7.37 -10.65
N LYS A 63 -24.10 -7.40 -11.95
CA LYS A 63 -25.08 -7.58 -13.04
C LYS A 63 -25.74 -8.96 -12.99
N ALA A 64 -24.95 -10.01 -12.81
CA ALA A 64 -25.44 -11.38 -12.70
C ALA A 64 -26.39 -11.53 -11.51
N ARG A 65 -26.04 -10.94 -10.35
CA ARG A 65 -26.91 -10.92 -9.16
C ARG A 65 -28.25 -10.25 -9.45
N VAL A 66 -28.27 -9.09 -10.11
CA VAL A 66 -29.52 -8.41 -10.48
C VAL A 66 -30.34 -9.25 -11.46
N MET A 67 -29.70 -9.85 -12.48
CA MET A 67 -30.40 -10.74 -13.43
C MET A 67 -31.04 -11.95 -12.74
N LEU A 68 -30.34 -12.56 -11.77
CA LEU A 68 -30.87 -13.68 -11.00
C LEU A 68 -32.01 -13.27 -10.07
N GLN A 69 -31.96 -12.08 -9.48
CA GLN A 69 -33.09 -11.52 -8.72
C GLN A 69 -34.32 -11.30 -9.62
N MET A 70 -34.13 -10.79 -10.84
CA MET A 70 -35.23 -10.64 -11.80
C MET A 70 -35.83 -11.98 -12.26
N ARG A 71 -35.03 -13.06 -12.22
CA ARG A 71 -35.51 -14.44 -12.45
C ARG A 71 -36.19 -15.08 -11.22
N GLY A 72 -36.38 -14.32 -10.13
CA GLY A 72 -37.06 -14.79 -8.91
C GLY A 72 -36.15 -15.51 -7.91
N VAL A 73 -34.81 -15.38 -8.04
CA VAL A 73 -33.88 -15.95 -7.05
C VAL A 73 -33.74 -15.00 -5.85
N ASP A 74 -34.48 -15.30 -4.78
CA ASP A 74 -34.33 -14.59 -3.51
C ASP A 74 -33.14 -15.09 -2.70
N TYR A 75 -32.13 -14.24 -2.50
CA TYR A 75 -30.92 -14.58 -1.72
C TYR A 75 -31.09 -14.49 -0.20
N THR A 76 -32.19 -13.88 0.25
CA THR A 76 -32.52 -13.66 1.67
C THR A 76 -33.42 -14.76 2.23
N ALA A 77 -34.21 -15.43 1.39
CA ALA A 77 -35.13 -16.48 1.79
C ALA A 77 -34.51 -17.88 1.74
N GLY A 78 -34.82 -18.70 2.75
CA GLY A 78 -34.48 -20.13 2.82
C GLY A 78 -33.41 -20.50 3.85
N ASN A 79 -33.17 -21.81 3.97
CA ASN A 79 -32.17 -22.38 4.89
C ASN A 79 -30.73 -22.10 4.39
N LEU A 80 -29.74 -22.16 5.28
CA LEU A 80 -28.31 -21.94 4.93
C LEU A 80 -27.85 -22.80 3.74
N LYS A 81 -28.30 -24.06 3.65
CA LYS A 81 -27.97 -24.97 2.54
C LYS A 81 -28.54 -24.50 1.20
N GLU A 82 -29.77 -24.01 1.19
CA GLU A 82 -30.42 -23.48 -0.03
C GLU A 82 -29.76 -22.19 -0.48
N ARG A 83 -29.39 -21.32 0.47
CA ARG A 83 -28.63 -20.09 0.17
C ARG A 83 -27.29 -20.43 -0.47
N LEU A 84 -26.56 -21.43 0.04
CA LEU A 84 -25.29 -21.86 -0.55
C LEU A 84 -25.46 -22.33 -2.01
N LYS A 85 -26.51 -23.12 -2.29
CA LYS A 85 -26.82 -23.58 -3.66
C LYS A 85 -27.20 -22.43 -4.60
N LYS A 86 -27.84 -21.38 -4.10
CA LYS A 86 -28.11 -20.16 -4.89
C LYS A 86 -26.82 -19.40 -5.23
N TYR A 87 -25.85 -19.36 -4.30
CA TYR A 87 -24.53 -18.75 -4.56
C TYR A 87 -23.66 -19.58 -5.50
N SER A 88 -23.75 -20.91 -5.50
CA SER A 88 -22.97 -21.74 -6.41
C SER A 88 -23.31 -21.43 -7.87
N TRP A 89 -24.59 -21.26 -8.22
CA TRP A 89 -24.99 -20.91 -9.57
C TRP A 89 -24.48 -19.53 -10.01
N LEU A 90 -24.44 -18.55 -9.09
CA LEU A 90 -23.84 -17.24 -9.34
C LEU A 90 -22.33 -17.35 -9.63
N LEU A 91 -21.63 -18.23 -8.90
CA LEU A 91 -20.21 -18.50 -9.12
C LEU A 91 -19.98 -19.16 -10.49
N ASP A 92 -20.80 -20.13 -10.88
CA ASP A 92 -20.69 -20.80 -12.18
C ASP A 92 -20.80 -19.81 -13.35
N ILE A 93 -21.76 -18.89 -13.28
CA ILE A 93 -21.95 -17.84 -14.29
C ILE A 93 -20.72 -16.91 -14.34
N LEU A 94 -20.22 -16.49 -13.17
CA LEU A 94 -19.04 -15.62 -13.09
C LEU A 94 -17.79 -16.32 -13.62
N LEU A 95 -17.60 -17.60 -13.30
CA LEU A 95 -16.46 -18.38 -13.77
C LEU A 95 -16.47 -18.50 -15.29
N LEU A 96 -17.62 -18.83 -15.88
CA LEU A 96 -17.78 -18.93 -17.33
C LEU A 96 -17.47 -17.60 -18.01
N SER A 97 -18.05 -16.49 -17.52
CA SER A 97 -17.79 -15.13 -18.02
C SER A 97 -16.31 -14.74 -17.91
N SER A 98 -15.67 -15.06 -16.78
CA SER A 98 -14.25 -14.74 -16.58
C SER A 98 -13.33 -15.54 -17.50
N LEU A 99 -13.67 -16.81 -17.78
CA LEU A 99 -12.90 -17.68 -18.68
C LEU A 99 -13.01 -17.19 -20.12
N GLU A 100 -14.21 -16.82 -20.56
CA GLU A 100 -14.45 -16.23 -21.87
C GLU A 100 -13.68 -14.91 -22.02
N GLY A 101 -13.73 -14.02 -21.02
CA GLY A 101 -12.97 -12.77 -21.02
C GLY A 101 -11.44 -12.99 -21.03
N ALA A 102 -10.96 -14.05 -20.37
CA ALA A 102 -9.54 -14.43 -20.40
C ALA A 102 -9.11 -14.92 -21.79
N LEU A 103 -9.92 -15.76 -22.43
CA LEU A 103 -9.69 -16.25 -23.80
C LEU A 103 -9.67 -15.11 -24.82
N GLN A 104 -10.66 -14.22 -24.78
CA GLN A 104 -10.72 -13.04 -25.64
C GLN A 104 -9.48 -12.14 -25.45
N THR A 105 -9.02 -11.98 -24.21
CA THR A 105 -7.81 -11.20 -23.92
C THR A 105 -6.56 -11.88 -24.46
N ALA A 106 -6.46 -13.20 -24.34
CA ALA A 106 -5.34 -13.98 -24.88
C ALA A 106 -5.28 -13.91 -26.41
N GLU A 107 -6.41 -14.07 -27.09
CA GLU A 107 -6.51 -13.94 -28.55
C GLU A 107 -6.12 -12.52 -29.01
N ALA A 108 -6.62 -11.49 -28.34
CA ALA A 108 -6.25 -10.10 -28.63
C ALA A 108 -4.76 -9.82 -28.40
N MET A 109 -4.14 -10.47 -27.41
CA MET A 109 -2.70 -10.40 -27.18
C MET A 109 -1.91 -11.10 -28.29
N GLN A 110 -2.36 -12.28 -28.71
CA GLN A 110 -1.74 -13.03 -29.80
C GLN A 110 -1.83 -12.28 -31.14
N ALA A 111 -2.99 -11.69 -31.45
CA ALA A 111 -3.19 -10.86 -32.64
C ALA A 111 -2.26 -9.63 -32.69
N ARG A 112 -1.85 -9.12 -31.51
CA ARG A 112 -0.86 -8.04 -31.37
C ARG A 112 0.60 -8.55 -31.34
N ALA A 113 0.83 -9.80 -31.76
CA ALA A 113 2.13 -10.45 -31.77
C ALA A 113 2.84 -10.45 -30.40
N PHE A 114 2.08 -10.60 -29.31
CA PHE A 114 2.65 -10.72 -27.96
C PHE A 114 3.62 -11.91 -27.89
N GLY A 115 4.89 -11.65 -27.56
CA GLY A 115 5.92 -12.69 -27.42
C GLY A 115 6.79 -12.93 -28.67
N SER A 116 6.55 -12.21 -29.77
CA SER A 116 7.34 -12.33 -31.01
C SER A 116 8.74 -11.70 -30.95
N GLY A 117 9.03 -10.85 -29.96
CA GLY A 117 10.32 -10.14 -29.89
C GLY A 117 10.64 -9.48 -28.55
N PRO A 118 11.80 -8.81 -28.45
CA PRO A 118 12.23 -8.12 -27.23
C PRO A 118 11.29 -6.98 -26.90
N ARG A 119 10.86 -6.92 -25.64
CA ARG A 119 9.80 -6.03 -25.22
C ARG A 119 10.30 -4.69 -24.71
N THR A 120 9.62 -3.61 -25.09
CA THR A 120 9.85 -2.27 -24.54
C THR A 120 8.81 -1.92 -23.46
N ARG A 121 9.19 -1.08 -22.49
CA ARG A 121 8.29 -0.57 -21.44
C ARG A 121 7.81 0.83 -21.82
N TYR A 122 6.51 0.98 -22.09
CA TYR A 122 5.91 2.28 -22.46
C TYR A 122 5.89 3.27 -21.29
N ARG A 123 5.45 2.82 -20.10
CA ARG A 123 5.41 3.66 -18.90
C ARG A 123 6.59 3.34 -18.00
N ARG A 124 7.57 4.24 -17.96
CA ARG A 124 8.70 4.19 -17.03
C ARG A 124 8.48 5.24 -15.96
N GLU A 125 8.36 4.81 -14.70
CA GLU A 125 8.49 5.71 -13.55
C GLU A 125 9.98 6.09 -13.45
N LEU A 126 10.30 7.33 -13.80
CA LEU A 126 11.66 7.86 -13.71
C LEU A 126 11.90 8.31 -12.27
N TRP A 127 12.99 7.83 -11.68
CA TRP A 127 13.44 8.27 -10.37
C TRP A 127 13.80 9.74 -10.45
N ARG A 128 13.07 10.57 -9.72
CA ARG A 128 13.38 11.99 -9.63
C ARG A 128 14.47 12.17 -8.56
N PRO A 129 15.40 13.14 -8.71
CA PRO A 129 16.40 13.41 -7.68
C PRO A 129 15.76 13.81 -6.35
N ARG A 130 14.51 14.33 -6.39
CA ARG A 130 13.62 14.49 -5.23
C ARG A 130 13.48 13.21 -4.42
N ASP A 131 13.14 12.12 -5.10
CA ASP A 131 12.74 10.88 -4.44
C ASP A 131 13.95 10.27 -3.76
N LEU A 132 15.14 10.46 -4.34
CA LEU A 132 16.43 10.13 -3.71
C LEU A 132 16.69 10.95 -2.43
N LEU A 133 16.45 12.27 -2.45
CA LEU A 133 16.67 13.13 -1.28
C LEU A 133 15.71 12.78 -0.13
N CYS A 134 14.43 12.56 -0.44
CA CYS A 134 13.45 12.08 0.53
C CYS A 134 13.87 10.72 1.11
N LEU A 135 14.26 9.77 0.25
CA LEU A 135 14.69 8.44 0.69
C LEU A 135 15.95 8.49 1.55
N ALA A 136 16.91 9.34 1.22
CA ALA A 136 18.11 9.57 2.02
C ALA A 136 17.78 10.12 3.42
N SER A 137 16.90 11.14 3.52
CA SER A 137 16.48 11.68 4.81
C SER A 137 15.79 10.64 5.70
N CYS A 138 14.92 9.80 5.12
CA CYS A 138 14.26 8.71 5.85
C CYS A 138 15.26 7.65 6.32
N CYS A 139 16.23 7.29 5.47
CA CYS A 139 17.27 6.32 5.81
C CYS A 139 18.17 6.82 6.95
N LEU A 140 18.56 8.10 6.91
CA LEU A 140 19.31 8.74 7.99
C LEU A 140 18.50 8.75 9.30
N ALA A 141 17.22 9.12 9.26
CA ALA A 141 16.35 9.10 10.45
C ALA A 141 16.24 7.71 11.08
N LEU A 142 16.14 6.65 10.25
CA LEU A 142 16.14 5.26 10.71
C LEU A 142 17.49 4.86 11.31
N ALA A 143 18.61 5.22 10.67
CA ALA A 143 19.95 4.92 11.17
C ALA A 143 20.21 5.60 12.52
N PHE A 144 19.84 6.87 12.67
CA PHE A 144 19.95 7.59 13.95
C PHE A 144 19.05 6.97 15.03
N SER A 145 17.85 6.52 14.68
CA SER A 145 16.93 5.84 15.60
C SER A 145 17.48 4.48 16.05
N PHE A 146 18.09 3.72 15.14
CA PHE A 146 18.76 2.46 15.47
C PHE A 146 19.99 2.68 16.36
N TYR A 147 20.80 3.70 16.06
CA TYR A 147 21.94 4.10 16.90
C TYR A 147 21.50 4.52 18.31
N ALA A 148 20.41 5.27 18.43
CA ALA A 148 19.82 5.65 19.71
C ALA A 148 19.40 4.43 20.54
N LYS A 149 18.82 3.41 19.89
CA LYS A 149 18.44 2.16 20.53
C LYS A 149 19.65 1.36 21.00
N VAL A 150 20.68 1.20 20.16
CA VAL A 150 21.88 0.40 20.50
C VAL A 150 22.66 1.03 21.66
N LYS A 151 22.68 2.36 21.77
CA LYS A 151 23.30 3.06 22.91
C LYS A 151 22.45 3.13 24.17
N GLY A 152 21.25 2.52 24.19
CA GLY A 152 20.36 2.54 25.36
C GLY A 152 19.72 3.90 25.66
N TYR A 153 19.79 4.87 24.73
CA TYR A 153 19.14 6.17 24.87
C TYR A 153 17.63 6.13 24.57
N ALA A 154 17.13 5.03 24.02
CA ALA A 154 15.73 4.85 23.64
C ALA A 154 14.94 3.92 24.59
N ASP A 155 15.59 3.35 25.61
CA ASP A 155 14.94 2.47 26.57
C ASP A 155 14.32 3.31 27.69
N TYR A 156 13.10 3.78 27.44
CA TYR A 156 12.28 4.37 28.48
C TYR A 156 11.68 3.25 29.33
N ASN A 157 12.36 2.90 30.43
CA ASN A 157 11.86 1.91 31.37
C ASN A 157 10.67 2.51 32.15
N TYR A 158 9.46 2.05 31.82
CA TYR A 158 8.22 2.44 32.50
C TYR A 158 8.04 1.76 33.87
N TYR A 159 8.88 0.77 34.18
CA TYR A 159 8.90 -0.03 35.41
C TYR A 159 10.37 -0.15 35.85
N PRO A 160 10.74 -0.05 37.16
CA PRO A 160 9.94 0.16 38.37
C PRO A 160 9.95 1.60 38.92
N GLN A 161 10.55 2.56 38.21
CA GLN A 161 10.46 3.99 38.53
C GLN A 161 10.25 4.75 37.22
N LEU A 162 9.48 5.85 37.25
CA LEU A 162 9.49 6.86 36.19
C LEU A 162 10.92 7.41 36.07
N GLY A 163 11.75 6.75 35.25
CA GLY A 163 13.09 7.23 34.96
C GLY A 163 13.01 8.66 34.45
N ALA A 164 13.92 9.53 34.91
CA ALA A 164 14.00 10.90 34.41
C ALA A 164 14.00 10.87 32.88
N LEU A 165 13.18 11.73 32.23
CA LEU A 165 13.18 11.88 30.76
C LEU A 165 14.59 12.14 30.18
N MET A 166 15.57 12.45 31.03
CA MET A 166 16.96 12.80 30.69
C MET A 166 17.98 12.16 31.65
N PRO A 167 18.40 10.90 31.43
CA PRO A 167 19.52 10.32 32.19
C PRO A 167 20.89 10.79 31.68
N HIS A 168 20.99 11.36 30.47
CA HIS A 168 22.25 11.78 29.85
C HIS A 168 22.08 13.12 29.08
N PRO A 169 23.05 14.04 29.13
CA PRO A 169 22.97 15.37 28.51
C PRO A 169 22.93 15.37 26.97
N SER A 170 23.25 14.24 26.33
CA SER A 170 23.25 14.06 24.87
C SER A 170 21.92 13.55 24.29
N SER A 171 20.97 13.12 25.13
CA SER A 171 19.66 12.62 24.66
C SER A 171 18.77 13.66 23.94
N PRO A 172 18.67 14.94 24.37
CA PRO A 172 17.87 15.93 23.64
C PRO A 172 18.46 16.28 22.28
N VAL A 173 19.79 16.25 22.14
CA VAL A 173 20.49 16.53 20.89
C VAL A 173 20.19 15.45 19.85
N LEU A 174 20.23 14.18 20.25
CA LEU A 174 19.92 13.06 19.35
C LEU A 174 18.45 13.03 18.93
N LEU A 175 17.52 13.32 19.86
CA LEU A 175 16.10 13.47 19.56
C LEU A 175 15.84 14.65 18.62
N GLY A 176 16.52 15.78 18.83
CA GLY A 176 16.46 16.95 17.94
C GLY A 176 16.93 16.62 16.52
N ILE A 177 18.02 15.85 16.38
CA ILE A 177 18.54 15.40 15.08
C ILE A 177 17.53 14.48 14.38
N ILE A 178 16.87 13.56 15.09
CA ILE A 178 15.85 12.67 14.51
C ILE A 178 14.63 13.46 14.04
N LEU A 179 14.12 14.38 14.88
CA LEU A 179 12.99 15.25 14.52
C LEU A 179 13.32 16.16 13.35
N ALA A 180 14.53 16.73 13.28
CA ALA A 180 14.98 17.54 12.17
C ALA A 180 15.03 16.73 10.86
N ASN A 181 15.57 15.50 10.89
CA ASN A 181 15.62 14.63 9.71
C ASN A 181 14.21 14.22 9.22
N LEU A 182 13.27 13.98 10.13
CA LEU A 182 11.86 13.71 9.78
C LEU A 182 11.10 14.96 9.30
N ALA A 183 11.50 16.15 9.74
CA ALA A 183 10.94 17.42 9.28
C ALA A 183 11.46 17.85 7.89
N LEU A 184 12.66 17.40 7.48
CA LEU A 184 13.20 17.70 6.14
C LEU A 184 12.28 17.30 4.98
N PRO A 185 11.75 16.06 4.88
CA PRO A 185 10.86 15.68 3.78
C PRO A 185 9.51 16.41 3.82
N SER A 186 8.99 16.75 5.00
CA SER A 186 7.74 17.51 5.12
C SER A 186 7.92 18.99 4.76
N LEU A 187 9.04 19.61 5.17
CA LEU A 187 9.43 20.96 4.77
C LEU A 187 9.71 21.07 3.27
N LEU A 188 10.38 20.08 2.68
CA LEU A 188 10.59 20.04 1.22
C LEU A 188 9.27 19.99 0.45
N ASN A 189 8.33 19.16 0.92
CA ASN A 189 7.01 19.03 0.30
C ASN A 189 6.19 20.34 0.42
N TRP A 190 6.29 21.04 1.56
CA TRP A 190 5.62 22.31 1.78
C TRP A 190 6.25 23.47 1.00
N GLY A 191 7.57 23.59 1.00
CA GLY A 191 8.32 24.61 0.26
C GLY A 191 8.08 24.54 -1.25
N TRP A 192 7.93 23.34 -1.81
CA TRP A 192 7.64 23.17 -3.24
C TRP A 192 6.20 23.45 -3.65
N LYS A 193 5.22 23.35 -2.75
CA LYS A 193 3.86 23.85 -3.06
C LYS A 193 3.81 25.37 -3.17
N ARG A 194 4.75 26.09 -2.54
CA ARG A 194 4.80 27.56 -2.52
C ARG A 194 5.77 28.18 -3.54
N CYS A 195 6.79 27.45 -4.01
CA CYS A 195 7.77 27.96 -4.96
C CYS A 195 7.63 27.36 -6.38
N PRO A 196 7.10 28.10 -7.37
CA PRO A 196 6.93 27.60 -8.74
C PRO A 196 8.23 27.41 -9.53
N TYR A 197 9.35 28.02 -9.11
CA TYR A 197 10.62 28.00 -9.84
C TYR A 197 11.32 26.63 -9.83
N LEU A 198 11.01 25.77 -8.87
CA LEU A 198 11.56 24.41 -8.79
C LEU A 198 10.69 23.36 -9.52
N ARG A 199 9.52 23.77 -10.02
CA ARG A 199 8.58 22.92 -10.78
C ARG A 199 9.02 22.74 -12.24
N SER A 200 9.93 23.58 -12.75
CA SER A 200 10.31 23.64 -14.16
C SER A 200 11.53 22.79 -14.55
N LYS A 201 12.26 22.22 -13.57
CA LYS A 201 13.50 21.46 -13.84
C LYS A 201 13.40 19.94 -13.64
N ILE A 202 12.21 19.39 -13.32
CA ILE A 202 11.98 17.95 -13.09
C ILE A 202 10.58 17.50 -13.50
#